data_AF-A0A800UES0-F1
#
_entry.id   AF-A0A800UES0-F1
#
_cell.length_a   1.000
_cell.length_b   1.000
_cell.length_c   1.000
_cell.angle_alpha   90.00
_cell.angle_beta   90.00
_cell.angle_gamma   90.00
#
_symmetry.space_group_name_H-M   'P 1'
#
loop_
_entity.id
_entity.type
_entity.pdbx_description
1 polymer ?
#
loop_
_entity_poly.entity_id
_entity_poly.type
_entity_poly.pdbx_seq_one_letter_code
_entity_poly.pdbx_strand_id
1 'polypeptide(L)'
;MKNIGVIAVGGYDEVGRNMTAIRVGTDIVIMDMGLRLDRVQIHEDVETEKMHSLDLIKIGAIPDDTIMSNVKGDVRAIVCTHGHLDHIGAISKLAHRYNAPIIGTPFTIELISKLTKSERKFGTKNKLCTLMAGDTFQITPDLAVEFIRVQHSMIDCVFAALHTPEGIVLYANDFKLDRTPTLGELPDFKRLKRLSKEDVIAMIVESTNVQRSGKTPSEQVARELVRDVLLGTEETKSGVLITTFSSHIARIKIIADAAIEMGRRPLLLGRSMKAYSMSAQRMRYVDFPAELGMFGDRKSVDKILNRVMADGKDKYLPIVTGHQGEPNAILTRISNGSTPYTVEDGDKVIFSANTIPNPPNIANRYAVETKLQMKGARIYDNVHVSGHASKEDHWELLRMINPRHVIPTHGNLEMTSAYGELAEKVGYVLGDTVHILRNGQELTLE
;
A
#
# COMPACT_ATOMS: atom_id res chain seq x y z
N MET A 1 34.88 3.09 11.43
CA MET A 1 33.44 3.23 11.68
C MET A 1 32.97 4.44 10.89
N LYS A 2 32.13 4.19 9.87
CA LYS A 2 31.41 5.20 9.11
C LYS A 2 30.13 5.54 9.88
N ASN A 3 29.91 6.81 10.19
CA ASN A 3 28.66 7.23 10.84
C ASN A 3 27.46 6.92 9.95
N ILE A 4 26.37 6.43 10.55
CA ILE A 4 25.10 6.17 9.87
C ILE A 4 24.15 7.33 10.15
N GLY A 5 23.65 7.96 9.08
CA GLY A 5 22.61 8.98 9.16
C GLY A 5 21.25 8.41 8.76
N VAL A 6 20.21 8.62 9.56
CA VAL A 6 18.82 8.34 9.20
C VAL A 6 18.10 9.69 9.03
N ILE A 7 17.71 10.01 7.79
CA ILE A 7 17.08 11.26 7.42
C ILE A 7 15.60 11.01 7.16
N ALA A 8 14.75 11.62 7.99
CA ALA A 8 13.30 11.59 7.86
C ALA A 8 12.85 12.64 6.85
N VAL A 9 12.48 12.25 5.63
CA VAL A 9 12.10 13.20 4.56
C VAL A 9 10.58 13.39 4.48
N GLY A 10 9.81 12.31 4.56
CA GLY A 10 8.36 12.32 4.51
C GLY A 10 7.76 11.09 5.18
N GLY A 11 6.54 11.20 5.71
CA GLY A 11 5.83 10.10 6.39
C GLY A 11 6.13 9.96 7.89
N TYR A 12 6.86 10.91 8.48
CA TYR A 12 7.16 10.94 9.93
C TYR A 12 6.22 11.84 10.73
N ASP A 13 5.46 12.70 10.03
CA ASP A 13 4.47 13.58 10.63
C ASP A 13 3.03 13.20 10.26
N GLU A 14 2.86 12.21 9.38
CA GLU A 14 1.59 11.78 8.80
C GLU A 14 1.68 10.36 8.21
N VAL A 15 0.52 9.80 7.87
CA VAL A 15 0.41 8.64 6.99
C VAL A 15 0.42 9.11 5.54
N GLY A 16 1.25 8.46 4.71
CA GLY A 16 1.43 8.79 3.30
C GLY A 16 2.71 9.59 3.03
N ARG A 17 3.02 9.81 1.74
CA ARG A 17 4.23 10.52 1.28
C ARG A 17 5.54 10.01 1.93
N ASN A 18 5.68 8.69 2.08
CA ASN A 18 6.83 8.11 2.74
C ASN A 18 8.12 8.35 1.95
N MET A 19 9.17 8.79 2.64
CA MET A 19 10.53 8.83 2.09
C MET A 19 11.53 8.92 3.25
N THR A 20 12.50 8.02 3.24
CA THR A 20 13.61 8.00 4.20
C THR A 20 14.92 7.94 3.44
N ALA A 21 15.96 8.63 3.89
CA ALA A 21 17.30 8.46 3.36
C ALA A 21 18.23 7.90 4.44
N ILE A 22 19.00 6.87 4.08
CA ILE A 22 20.00 6.25 4.95
C ILE A 22 21.38 6.59 4.39
N ARG A 23 22.16 7.35 5.14
CA ARG A 23 23.52 7.79 4.79
C ARG A 23 24.53 6.89 5.49
N VAL A 24 25.51 6.37 4.76
CA VAL A 24 26.62 5.57 5.29
C VAL A 24 27.93 6.18 4.76
N GLY A 25 28.62 6.93 5.61
CA GLY A 25 29.73 7.77 5.15
C GLY A 25 29.24 8.83 4.16
N THR A 26 29.63 8.71 2.88
CA THR A 26 29.22 9.61 1.78
C THR A 26 28.20 8.99 0.83
N ASP A 27 27.80 7.74 1.03
CA ASP A 27 26.83 7.06 0.17
C ASP A 27 25.44 7.12 0.82
N ILE A 28 24.41 7.42 0.02
CA ILE A 28 23.02 7.53 0.48
C ILE A 28 22.14 6.53 -0.26
N VAL A 29 21.31 5.79 0.46
CA VAL A 29 20.24 4.95 -0.08
C VAL A 29 18.90 5.53 0.35
N ILE A 30 18.06 5.90 -0.63
CA ILE A 30 16.70 6.35 -0.37
C ILE A 30 15.78 5.13 -0.29
N MET A 31 14.91 5.10 0.71
CA MET A 31 13.82 4.14 0.89
C MET A 31 12.49 4.85 0.63
N ASP A 32 11.78 4.39 -0.40
CA ASP A 32 10.49 4.87 -0.89
C ASP A 32 10.43 6.35 -1.31
N MET A 33 9.45 6.68 -2.15
CA MET A 33 9.06 8.04 -2.56
C MET A 33 7.55 8.10 -2.78
N GLY A 34 6.81 8.40 -1.72
CA GLY A 34 5.36 8.31 -1.68
C GLY A 34 4.57 9.53 -2.12
N LEU A 35 3.28 9.32 -2.34
CA LEU A 35 2.25 10.34 -2.51
C LEU A 35 1.25 10.26 -1.35
N ARG A 36 0.84 11.41 -0.85
CA ARG A 36 -0.23 11.58 0.12
C ARG A 36 -1.50 12.07 -0.59
N LEU A 37 -2.45 11.15 -0.79
CA LEU A 37 -3.63 11.38 -1.64
C LEU A 37 -4.65 12.37 -1.06
N ASP A 38 -4.83 12.43 0.26
CA ASP A 38 -5.79 13.36 0.87
C ASP A 38 -5.42 14.82 0.61
N ARG A 39 -4.11 15.15 0.57
CA ARG A 39 -3.62 16.49 0.19
C ARG A 39 -3.89 16.86 -1.26
N VAL A 40 -4.01 15.87 -2.13
CA VAL A 40 -4.42 16.06 -3.52
C VAL A 40 -5.95 16.26 -3.61
N GLN A 41 -6.72 15.47 -2.85
CA GLN A 41 -8.18 15.47 -2.89
C GLN A 41 -8.82 16.75 -2.35
N ILE A 42 -8.16 17.46 -1.43
CA ILE A 42 -8.65 18.74 -0.89
C ILE A 42 -8.51 19.92 -1.85
N HIS A 43 -7.92 19.72 -3.03
CA HIS A 43 -7.75 20.76 -4.04
C HIS A 43 -8.54 20.35 -5.29
N GLU A 44 -9.41 21.25 -5.74
CA GLU A 44 -10.16 21.05 -6.98
C GLU A 44 -9.20 21.08 -8.19
N ASP A 45 -9.50 20.27 -9.20
CA ASP A 45 -8.77 20.22 -10.48
C ASP A 45 -7.26 19.91 -10.39
N VAL A 46 -6.81 19.19 -9.36
CA VAL A 46 -5.43 18.72 -9.29
C VAL A 46 -5.19 17.52 -10.21
N GLU A 47 -4.43 17.76 -11.28
CA GLU A 47 -3.82 16.71 -12.10
C GLU A 47 -2.35 16.54 -11.72
N THR A 48 -2.07 15.64 -10.77
CA THR A 48 -0.71 15.39 -10.26
C THR A 48 0.29 15.13 -11.40
N GLU A 49 -0.09 14.40 -12.46
CA GLU A 49 0.73 14.12 -13.66
C GLU A 49 1.22 15.37 -14.40
N LYS A 50 0.56 16.52 -14.26
CA LYS A 50 0.92 17.79 -14.93
C LYS A 50 1.62 18.78 -14.00
N MET A 51 1.45 18.64 -12.69
CA MET A 51 2.02 19.54 -11.69
C MET A 51 3.54 19.39 -11.56
N HIS A 52 4.20 20.50 -11.23
CA HIS A 52 5.61 20.49 -10.88
C HIS A 52 5.80 19.96 -9.45
N SER A 53 6.96 19.37 -9.17
CA SER A 53 7.28 18.78 -7.88
C SER A 53 7.25 19.80 -6.73
N LEU A 54 7.73 21.02 -6.95
CA LEU A 54 7.67 22.09 -5.95
C LEU A 54 6.23 22.45 -5.52
N ASP A 55 5.28 22.44 -6.45
CA ASP A 55 3.86 22.71 -6.12
C ASP A 55 3.29 21.58 -5.26
N LEU A 56 3.61 20.33 -5.61
CA LEU A 56 3.20 19.15 -4.86
C LEU A 56 3.84 19.09 -3.46
N ILE A 57 5.09 19.53 -3.33
CA ILE A 57 5.79 19.68 -2.04
C ILE A 57 5.08 20.73 -1.19
N LYS A 58 4.77 21.90 -1.77
CA LYS A 58 4.12 23.02 -1.06
C LYS A 58 2.76 22.64 -0.47
N ILE A 59 1.98 21.82 -1.17
CA ILE A 59 0.69 21.33 -0.66
C ILE A 59 0.82 20.10 0.24
N GLY A 60 2.05 19.61 0.46
CA GLY A 60 2.34 18.44 1.28
C GLY A 60 1.87 17.11 0.66
N ALA A 61 1.70 17.05 -0.66
CA ALA A 61 1.30 15.84 -1.36
C ALA A 61 2.47 14.86 -1.55
N ILE A 62 3.70 15.34 -1.68
CA ILE A 62 4.91 14.50 -1.82
C ILE A 62 5.96 14.92 -0.76
N PRO A 63 7.00 14.10 -0.50
CA PRO A 63 8.07 14.44 0.43
C PRO A 63 8.81 15.71 0.01
N ASP A 64 9.21 16.53 0.99
CA ASP A 64 10.07 17.68 0.73
C ASP A 64 11.54 17.24 0.67
N ASP A 65 11.95 16.73 -0.49
CA ASP A 65 13.31 16.26 -0.73
C ASP A 65 14.32 17.41 -0.96
N THR A 66 13.91 18.68 -0.87
CA THR A 66 14.84 19.82 -1.02
C THR A 66 15.89 19.85 0.10
N ILE A 67 15.56 19.27 1.26
CA ILE A 67 16.47 19.10 2.39
C ILE A 67 17.70 18.25 2.02
N MET A 68 17.59 17.36 1.03
CA MET A 68 18.68 16.49 0.60
C MET A 68 19.87 17.27 0.04
N SER A 69 19.66 18.52 -0.38
CA SER A 69 20.75 19.42 -0.81
C SER A 69 21.73 19.77 0.32
N ASN A 70 21.29 19.69 1.58
CA ASN A 70 22.12 19.94 2.76
C ASN A 70 22.71 18.67 3.37
N VAL A 71 22.26 17.49 2.91
CA VAL A 71 22.75 16.20 3.40
C VAL A 71 24.05 15.87 2.67
N LYS A 72 25.14 15.65 3.43
CA LYS A 72 26.45 15.37 2.86
C LYS A 72 26.51 13.95 2.27
N GLY A 73 26.50 13.81 0.95
CA GLY A 73 26.71 12.54 0.27
C GLY A 73 26.02 12.46 -1.08
N ASP A 74 26.22 11.34 -1.77
CA ASP A 74 25.61 11.06 -3.06
C ASP A 74 24.57 9.95 -2.92
N VAL A 75 23.41 10.14 -3.55
CA VAL A 75 22.40 9.07 -3.65
C VAL A 75 22.90 7.99 -4.62
N ARG A 76 23.07 6.77 -4.11
CA ARG A 76 23.55 5.59 -4.85
C ARG A 76 22.44 4.66 -5.30
N ALA A 77 21.30 4.64 -4.60
CA ALA A 77 20.13 3.84 -4.97
C ALA A 77 18.84 4.46 -4.40
N ILE A 78 17.73 4.18 -5.07
CA ILE A 78 16.36 4.40 -4.56
C ILE A 78 15.71 3.02 -4.46
N VAL A 79 15.27 2.63 -3.29
CA VAL A 79 14.68 1.31 -3.01
C VAL A 79 13.20 1.49 -2.72
N CYS A 80 12.33 0.75 -3.41
CA CYS A 80 10.90 0.75 -3.16
C CYS A 80 10.45 -0.61 -2.61
N THR A 81 9.83 -0.59 -1.43
CA THR A 81 9.43 -1.81 -0.71
C THR A 81 8.21 -2.49 -1.30
N HIS A 82 7.29 -1.71 -1.86
CA HIS A 82 6.11 -2.22 -2.56
C HIS A 82 5.48 -1.12 -3.44
N GLY A 83 4.38 -1.45 -4.13
CA GLY A 83 3.78 -0.61 -5.17
C GLY A 83 2.61 0.30 -4.77
N HIS A 84 2.30 0.50 -3.47
CA HIS A 84 1.28 1.48 -3.12
C HIS A 84 1.75 2.91 -3.39
N LEU A 85 0.78 3.81 -3.63
CA LEU A 85 1.08 5.18 -4.04
C LEU A 85 1.79 5.98 -2.95
N ASP A 86 1.59 5.67 -1.68
CA ASP A 86 2.34 6.22 -0.56
C ASP A 86 3.79 5.71 -0.45
N HIS A 87 4.20 4.79 -1.32
CA HIS A 87 5.60 4.33 -1.45
C HIS A 87 6.23 4.66 -2.81
N ILE A 88 5.45 4.67 -3.89
CA ILE A 88 5.99 4.93 -5.25
C ILE A 88 5.42 6.17 -5.94
N GLY A 89 4.38 6.79 -5.39
CA GLY A 89 3.58 7.80 -6.07
C GLY A 89 4.33 9.10 -6.38
N ALA A 90 5.45 9.38 -5.73
CA ALA A 90 6.32 10.52 -6.03
C ALA A 90 7.57 10.14 -6.84
N ILE A 91 7.77 8.86 -7.19
CA ILE A 91 8.92 8.43 -8.01
C ILE A 91 8.99 9.22 -9.32
N SER A 92 7.87 9.39 -10.02
CA SER A 92 7.85 10.14 -11.30
C SER A 92 8.15 11.63 -11.15
N LYS A 93 8.10 12.16 -9.92
CA LYS A 93 8.27 13.58 -9.59
C LYS A 93 9.63 13.91 -9.00
N LEU A 94 10.25 12.97 -8.29
CA LEU A 94 11.47 13.21 -7.52
C LEU A 94 12.67 12.41 -8.04
N ALA A 95 12.47 11.15 -8.43
CA ALA A 95 13.58 10.21 -8.70
C ALA A 95 14.54 10.69 -9.81
N HIS A 96 14.01 11.41 -10.82
CA HIS A 96 14.80 11.90 -11.96
C HIS A 96 15.91 12.90 -11.59
N ARG A 97 15.89 13.46 -10.39
CA ARG A 97 16.93 14.38 -9.87
C ARG A 97 18.15 13.63 -9.34
N TYR A 98 18.01 12.34 -9.06
CA TYR A 98 19.06 11.51 -8.49
C TYR A 98 19.63 10.60 -9.58
N ASN A 99 20.95 10.60 -9.76
CA ASN A 99 21.62 9.69 -10.69
C ASN A 99 21.81 8.30 -10.06
N ALA A 100 20.69 7.63 -9.78
CA ALA A 100 20.63 6.37 -9.05
C ALA A 100 19.64 5.38 -9.70
N PRO A 101 19.89 4.07 -9.67
CA PRO A 101 18.90 3.07 -10.05
C PRO A 101 17.73 3.05 -9.04
N ILE A 102 16.56 2.69 -9.54
CA ILE A 102 15.39 2.37 -8.72
C ILE A 102 15.31 0.85 -8.60
N ILE A 103 15.40 0.34 -7.38
CA ILE A 103 15.40 -1.07 -7.04
C ILE A 103 14.05 -1.40 -6.39
N GLY A 104 13.39 -2.44 -6.85
CA GLY A 104 12.12 -2.89 -6.29
C GLY A 104 11.79 -4.30 -6.72
N THR A 105 10.76 -4.88 -6.12
CA THR A 105 10.28 -6.21 -6.51
C THR A 105 9.69 -6.17 -7.92
N PRO A 106 9.62 -7.29 -8.67
CA PRO A 106 9.17 -7.27 -10.05
C PRO A 106 7.81 -6.59 -10.24
N PHE A 107 6.84 -6.87 -9.36
CA PHE A 107 5.52 -6.24 -9.46
C PHE A 107 5.60 -4.73 -9.17
N THR A 108 6.40 -4.33 -8.19
CA THR A 108 6.65 -2.92 -7.86
C THR A 108 7.30 -2.17 -9.03
N ILE A 109 8.30 -2.76 -9.68
CA ILE A 109 8.97 -2.18 -10.87
C ILE A 109 8.01 -2.07 -12.06
N GLU A 110 7.13 -3.05 -12.28
CA GLU A 110 6.09 -2.96 -13.32
C GLU A 110 5.17 -1.76 -13.07
N LEU A 111 4.76 -1.53 -11.81
CA LEU A 111 3.92 -0.38 -11.44
C LEU A 111 4.66 0.96 -11.57
N ILE A 112 5.91 1.02 -11.14
CA ILE A 112 6.78 2.20 -11.32
C ILE A 112 6.98 2.49 -12.82
N SER A 113 7.17 1.47 -13.65
CA SER A 113 7.28 1.63 -15.10
C SER A 113 6.02 2.26 -15.71
N LYS A 114 4.84 1.85 -15.25
CA LYS A 114 3.57 2.46 -15.68
C LYS A 114 3.45 3.91 -15.21
N LEU A 115 3.77 4.17 -13.93
CA LEU A 115 3.68 5.50 -13.33
C LEU A 115 4.59 6.51 -14.05
N THR A 116 5.84 6.12 -14.31
CA THR A 116 6.83 6.93 -15.03
C THR A 116 6.47 7.15 -16.51
N LYS A 117 5.75 6.22 -17.14
CA LYS A 117 5.22 6.39 -18.52
C LYS A 117 3.97 7.28 -18.58
N SER A 118 3.16 7.34 -17.53
CA SER A 118 1.98 8.22 -17.47
C SER A 118 2.32 9.67 -17.11
N GLU A 119 3.50 9.90 -16.53
CA GLU A 119 4.00 11.23 -16.17
C GLU A 119 4.15 12.14 -17.39
N ARG A 120 3.72 13.40 -17.27
CA ARG A 120 3.73 14.37 -18.39
C ARG A 120 4.59 15.60 -18.13
N LYS A 121 5.06 15.80 -16.90
CA LYS A 121 5.89 16.96 -16.53
C LYS A 121 7.38 16.66 -16.58
N PHE A 122 7.79 15.46 -16.15
CA PHE A 122 9.21 15.07 -16.03
C PHE A 122 9.50 13.76 -16.76
N GLY A 123 10.71 13.64 -17.31
CA GLY A 123 11.21 12.39 -17.87
C GLY A 123 12.03 11.62 -16.84
N THR A 124 11.49 10.55 -16.27
CA THR A 124 12.25 9.68 -15.35
C THR A 124 13.09 8.70 -16.16
N LYS A 125 14.43 8.86 -16.11
CA LYS A 125 15.40 8.04 -16.85
C LYS A 125 16.20 7.08 -15.98
N ASN A 126 15.89 7.01 -14.69
CA ASN A 126 16.52 6.10 -13.73
C ASN A 126 16.43 4.65 -14.23
N LYS A 127 17.52 3.89 -14.08
CA LYS A 127 17.53 2.46 -14.40
C LYS A 127 16.59 1.74 -13.43
N LEU A 128 15.61 1.01 -13.95
CA LEU A 128 14.74 0.15 -13.14
C LEU A 128 15.40 -1.22 -12.96
N CYS A 129 15.63 -1.62 -11.72
CA CYS A 129 16.27 -2.87 -11.34
C CYS A 129 15.29 -3.72 -10.52
N THR A 130 15.02 -4.94 -10.98
CA THR A 130 14.20 -5.90 -10.22
C THR A 130 15.04 -6.67 -9.24
N LEU A 131 14.58 -6.82 -8.00
CA LEU A 131 15.16 -7.66 -6.96
C LEU A 131 14.06 -8.53 -6.34
N MET A 132 14.24 -9.85 -6.31
CA MET A 132 13.26 -10.76 -5.70
C MET A 132 13.38 -10.73 -4.19
N ALA A 133 12.29 -11.06 -3.48
CA ALA A 133 12.39 -11.34 -2.06
C ALA A 133 13.27 -12.59 -1.83
N GLY A 134 14.23 -12.48 -0.90
CA GLY A 134 15.26 -13.48 -0.61
C GLY A 134 16.62 -13.21 -1.27
N ASP A 135 16.67 -12.28 -2.23
CA ASP A 135 17.90 -11.92 -2.95
C ASP A 135 18.56 -10.65 -2.38
N THR A 136 19.84 -10.48 -2.71
CA THR A 136 20.66 -9.31 -2.36
C THR A 136 21.17 -8.61 -3.61
N PHE A 137 21.07 -7.28 -3.64
CA PHE A 137 21.61 -6.42 -4.71
C PHE A 137 22.78 -5.59 -4.19
N GLN A 138 23.94 -5.73 -4.81
CA GLN A 138 25.12 -4.92 -4.48
C GLN A 138 24.96 -3.50 -5.05
N ILE A 139 24.99 -2.48 -4.18
CA ILE A 139 24.85 -1.06 -4.57
C ILE A 139 26.22 -0.42 -4.78
N THR A 140 27.10 -0.54 -3.78
CA THR A 140 28.51 -0.12 -3.81
C THR A 140 29.36 -1.27 -3.24
N PRO A 141 30.71 -1.24 -3.27
CA PRO A 141 31.51 -2.29 -2.64
C PRO A 141 31.20 -2.51 -1.15
N ASP A 142 30.75 -1.47 -0.45
CA ASP A 142 30.48 -1.51 0.99
C ASP A 142 28.98 -1.65 1.32
N LEU A 143 28.10 -1.43 0.35
CA LEU A 143 26.65 -1.40 0.57
C LEU A 143 25.92 -2.41 -0.31
N ALA A 144 25.04 -3.19 0.31
CA ALA A 144 24.12 -4.07 -0.39
C ALA A 144 22.73 -4.01 0.25
N VAL A 145 21.68 -4.10 -0.57
CA VAL A 145 20.30 -4.21 -0.09
C VAL A 145 19.80 -5.63 -0.27
N GLU A 146 19.32 -6.23 0.80
CA GLU A 146 18.63 -7.52 0.82
C GLU A 146 17.13 -7.30 0.95
N PHE A 147 16.34 -8.03 0.17
CA PHE A 147 14.90 -8.04 0.31
C PHE A 147 14.43 -9.23 1.13
N ILE A 148 13.64 -8.97 2.18
CA ILE A 148 13.10 -10.00 3.06
C ILE A 148 11.59 -9.98 2.93
N ARG A 149 11.01 -11.12 2.56
CA ARG A 149 9.59 -11.22 2.28
C ARG A 149 8.73 -10.95 3.51
N VAL A 150 7.69 -10.15 3.31
CA VAL A 150 6.60 -9.91 4.27
C VAL A 150 5.25 -9.92 3.57
N GLN A 151 4.18 -9.84 4.34
CA GLN A 151 2.81 -9.75 3.84
C GLN A 151 2.26 -8.35 4.09
N HIS A 152 1.34 -7.90 3.24
CA HIS A 152 0.65 -6.61 3.35
C HIS A 152 -0.65 -6.66 2.52
N SER A 153 -1.34 -5.54 2.32
CA SER A 153 -2.54 -5.46 1.46
C SER A 153 -2.23 -5.39 -0.05
N MET A 154 -0.95 -5.45 -0.44
CA MET A 154 -0.48 -5.67 -1.81
C MET A 154 0.39 -6.94 -1.90
N ILE A 155 0.50 -7.52 -3.10
CA ILE A 155 1.44 -8.61 -3.37
C ILE A 155 2.88 -8.09 -3.47
N ASP A 156 3.86 -8.99 -3.33
CA ASP A 156 5.27 -8.71 -3.65
C ASP A 156 5.90 -7.61 -2.77
N CYS A 157 5.50 -7.56 -1.49
CA CYS A 157 6.00 -6.61 -0.49
C CYS A 157 7.21 -7.18 0.27
N VAL A 158 8.15 -6.32 0.61
CA VAL A 158 9.41 -6.69 1.28
C VAL A 158 9.81 -5.70 2.36
N PHE A 159 10.49 -6.20 3.38
CA PHE A 159 11.44 -5.38 4.14
C PHE A 159 12.73 -5.24 3.34
N ALA A 160 13.42 -4.12 3.53
CA ALA A 160 14.73 -3.87 2.93
C ALA A 160 15.80 -3.81 4.03
N ALA A 161 16.74 -4.76 4.02
CA ALA A 161 17.88 -4.77 4.92
C ALA A 161 19.09 -4.18 4.18
N LEU A 162 19.53 -2.98 4.59
CA LEU A 162 20.74 -2.35 4.06
C LEU A 162 21.93 -2.84 4.88
N HIS A 163 22.74 -3.70 4.25
CA HIS A 163 23.99 -4.21 4.78
C HIS A 163 25.08 -3.15 4.62
N THR A 164 25.78 -2.87 5.70
CA THR A 164 26.90 -1.90 5.76
C THR A 164 28.09 -2.53 6.48
N PRO A 165 29.30 -1.95 6.39
CA PRO A 165 30.45 -2.45 7.15
C PRO A 165 30.24 -2.45 8.68
N GLU A 166 29.34 -1.61 9.17
CA GLU A 166 29.13 -1.42 10.61
C GLU A 166 27.99 -2.28 11.17
N GLY A 167 27.23 -2.95 10.29
CA GLY A 167 26.00 -3.69 10.63
C GLY A 167 24.82 -3.36 9.70
N ILE A 168 23.61 -3.73 10.11
CA ILE A 168 22.41 -3.68 9.24
C ILE A 168 21.46 -2.56 9.66
N VAL A 169 20.96 -1.79 8.67
CA VAL A 169 19.79 -0.92 8.83
C VAL A 169 18.59 -1.59 8.18
N LEU A 170 17.61 -1.99 8.98
CA LEU A 170 16.38 -2.63 8.52
C LEU A 170 15.29 -1.58 8.31
N TYR A 171 14.74 -1.51 7.10
CA TYR A 171 13.55 -0.71 6.79
C TYR A 171 12.33 -1.63 6.67
N ALA A 172 11.40 -1.46 7.59
CA ALA A 172 10.26 -2.34 7.89
C ALA A 172 8.93 -1.56 7.93
N ASN A 173 8.67 -0.76 6.89
CA ASN A 173 7.36 -0.15 6.68
C ASN A 173 6.38 -1.09 5.98
N ASP A 174 5.09 -0.82 6.17
CA ASP A 174 3.95 -1.43 5.47
C ASP A 174 3.98 -2.95 5.41
N PHE A 175 3.68 -3.55 6.56
CA PHE A 175 3.71 -4.99 6.71
C PHE A 175 2.67 -5.53 7.68
N LYS A 176 2.51 -6.84 7.63
CA LYS A 176 1.71 -7.64 8.55
C LYS A 176 2.36 -9.02 8.69
N LEU A 177 2.34 -9.57 9.90
CA LEU A 177 2.86 -10.92 10.18
C LEU A 177 1.80 -12.01 9.93
N ASP A 178 1.32 -12.09 8.68
CA ASP A 178 0.30 -13.04 8.25
C ASP A 178 0.87 -14.47 8.12
N ARG A 179 0.31 -15.43 8.86
CA ARG A 179 0.76 -16.83 8.88
C ARG A 179 -0.12 -17.78 8.06
N THR A 180 -1.18 -17.24 7.47
CA THR A 180 -2.10 -17.98 6.61
C THR A 180 -2.51 -17.08 5.45
N PRO A 181 -1.55 -16.48 4.71
CA PRO A 181 -1.88 -15.62 3.59
C PRO A 181 -2.65 -16.40 2.53
N THR A 182 -3.64 -15.77 1.90
CA THR A 182 -4.44 -16.39 0.83
C THR A 182 -3.75 -16.29 -0.53
N LEU A 183 -2.74 -15.42 -0.65
CA LEU A 183 -1.90 -15.27 -1.84
C LEU A 183 -0.47 -14.91 -1.42
N GLY A 184 0.51 -15.43 -2.16
CA GLY A 184 1.92 -15.27 -1.83
C GLY A 184 2.39 -16.22 -0.72
N GLU A 185 3.62 -16.02 -0.25
CA GLU A 185 4.26 -16.88 0.75
C GLU A 185 4.31 -16.21 2.13
N LEU A 186 4.47 -17.02 3.17
CA LEU A 186 4.64 -16.55 4.55
C LEU A 186 5.79 -15.53 4.67
N PRO A 187 5.71 -14.56 5.60
CA PRO A 187 6.87 -13.76 5.98
C PRO A 187 8.05 -14.67 6.32
N ASP A 188 9.26 -14.27 5.94
CA ASP A 188 10.45 -15.09 6.20
C ASP A 188 10.91 -14.95 7.66
N PHE A 189 10.14 -15.55 8.57
CA PHE A 189 10.45 -15.58 10.00
C PHE A 189 11.82 -16.23 10.30
N LYS A 190 12.32 -17.12 9.42
CA LYS A 190 13.65 -17.72 9.60
C LYS A 190 14.73 -16.69 9.35
N ARG A 191 14.62 -15.89 8.28
CA ARG A 191 15.56 -14.80 8.00
C ARG A 191 15.46 -13.69 9.03
N LEU A 192 14.26 -13.26 9.42
CA LEU A 192 14.08 -12.25 10.47
C LEU A 192 14.78 -12.65 11.77
N LYS A 193 14.65 -13.91 12.21
CA LYS A 193 15.38 -14.41 13.39
C LYS A 193 16.89 -14.47 13.21
N ARG A 194 17.39 -14.71 11.99
CA ARG A 194 18.84 -14.69 11.70
C ARG A 194 19.42 -13.28 11.79
N LEU A 195 18.66 -12.24 11.40
CA LEU A 195 19.09 -10.85 11.50
C LEU A 195 19.49 -10.46 12.94
N SER A 196 18.83 -10.99 13.97
CA SER A 196 19.22 -10.72 15.38
C SER A 196 20.66 -11.12 15.73
N LYS A 197 21.26 -12.01 14.93
CA LYS A 197 22.65 -12.47 15.11
C LYS A 197 23.65 -11.73 14.23
N GLU A 198 23.16 -10.85 13.35
CA GLU A 198 23.94 -10.12 12.34
C GLU A 198 24.03 -8.63 12.65
N ASP A 199 23.73 -8.24 13.88
CA ASP A 199 23.86 -6.87 14.41
C ASP A 199 23.05 -5.83 13.63
N VAL A 200 21.77 -5.72 13.97
CA VAL A 200 20.88 -4.70 13.40
C VAL A 200 21.06 -3.39 14.18
N ILE A 201 21.74 -2.43 13.56
CA ILE A 201 22.02 -1.12 14.15
C ILE A 201 20.72 -0.34 14.34
N ALA A 202 19.88 -0.30 13.31
CA ALA A 202 18.65 0.46 13.34
C ALA A 202 17.52 -0.28 12.64
N MET A 203 16.32 -0.19 13.21
CA MET A 203 15.08 -0.60 12.56
C MET A 203 14.17 0.62 12.38
N ILE A 204 13.92 0.99 11.14
CA ILE A 204 12.94 2.02 10.75
C ILE A 204 11.63 1.29 10.45
N VAL A 205 10.53 1.62 11.13
CA VAL A 205 9.35 0.73 11.19
C VAL A 205 8.05 1.53 11.22
N GLU A 206 7.00 1.00 10.55
CA GLU A 206 5.70 1.66 10.56
C GLU A 206 5.09 1.72 11.97
N SER A 207 4.20 2.69 12.19
CA SER A 207 3.49 2.89 13.45
C SER A 207 1.97 2.95 13.28
N THR A 208 1.47 2.73 12.06
CA THR A 208 0.10 3.04 11.62
C THR A 208 -0.98 2.40 12.48
N ASN A 209 -0.77 1.15 12.91
CA ASN A 209 -1.73 0.39 13.70
C ASN A 209 -1.20 0.00 15.10
N VAL A 210 -0.11 0.61 15.58
CA VAL A 210 0.51 0.24 16.86
C VAL A 210 -0.43 0.41 18.06
N GLN A 211 -1.42 1.30 17.96
CA GLN A 211 -2.44 1.51 18.98
C GLN A 211 -3.52 0.41 18.99
N ARG A 212 -3.68 -0.34 17.90
CA ARG A 212 -4.63 -1.47 17.83
C ARG A 212 -4.10 -2.61 18.69
N SER A 213 -4.89 -3.03 19.66
CA SER A 213 -4.54 -4.14 20.55
C SER A 213 -4.50 -5.48 19.82
N GLY A 214 -3.71 -6.41 20.36
CA GLY A 214 -3.55 -7.73 19.78
C GLY A 214 -2.72 -7.72 18.50
N LYS A 215 -2.95 -8.75 17.68
CA LYS A 215 -2.30 -8.94 16.39
C LYS A 215 -3.28 -8.73 15.23
N THR A 216 -2.77 -8.37 14.07
CA THR A 216 -3.58 -8.18 12.87
C THR A 216 -4.14 -9.53 12.40
N PRO A 217 -5.48 -9.66 12.25
CA PRO A 217 -6.09 -10.89 11.74
C PRO A 217 -5.60 -11.24 10.34
N SER A 218 -5.38 -12.53 10.06
CA SER A 218 -4.95 -13.01 8.74
C SER A 218 -5.93 -12.65 7.62
N GLU A 219 -5.44 -12.51 6.39
CA GLU A 219 -6.28 -12.37 5.19
C GLU A 219 -7.22 -13.58 4.99
N GLN A 220 -6.90 -14.73 5.58
CA GLN A 220 -7.85 -15.85 5.68
C GLN A 220 -9.15 -15.47 6.40
N VAL A 221 -9.08 -14.61 7.42
CA VAL A 221 -10.30 -14.12 8.11
C VAL A 221 -11.15 -13.28 7.16
N ALA A 222 -10.52 -12.41 6.37
CA ALA A 222 -11.26 -11.67 5.34
C ALA A 222 -11.85 -12.58 4.26
N ARG A 223 -11.15 -13.67 3.89
CA ARG A 223 -11.72 -14.69 3.01
C ARG A 223 -13.01 -15.26 3.57
N GLU A 224 -13.01 -15.68 4.84
CA GLU A 224 -14.22 -16.24 5.45
C GLU A 224 -15.33 -15.19 5.57
N LEU A 225 -15.02 -13.94 5.94
CA LEU A 225 -16.00 -12.85 5.99
C LEU A 225 -16.63 -12.58 4.61
N VAL A 226 -15.81 -12.50 3.55
CA VAL A 226 -16.32 -12.31 2.18
C VAL A 226 -17.18 -13.48 1.75
N ARG A 227 -16.76 -14.71 2.04
CA ARG A 227 -17.53 -15.91 1.70
C ARG A 227 -18.86 -15.95 2.43
N ASP A 228 -18.88 -15.69 3.73
CA ASP A 228 -20.10 -15.68 4.53
C ASP A 228 -21.09 -14.63 4.03
N VAL A 229 -20.63 -13.39 3.80
CA VAL A 229 -21.49 -12.31 3.28
C VAL A 229 -22.05 -12.62 1.89
N LEU A 230 -21.28 -13.30 1.04
CA LEU A 230 -21.71 -13.61 -0.34
C LEU A 230 -22.56 -14.89 -0.45
N LEU A 231 -22.21 -15.94 0.29
CA LEU A 231 -22.81 -17.27 0.17
C LEU A 231 -23.84 -17.56 1.28
N GLY A 232 -23.67 -16.99 2.47
CA GLY A 232 -24.48 -17.22 3.67
C GLY A 232 -25.77 -16.41 3.69
N THR A 233 -26.51 -16.37 2.58
CA THR A 233 -27.73 -15.57 2.43
C THR A 233 -28.84 -16.35 1.77
N GLU A 234 -30.06 -16.26 2.31
CA GLU A 234 -31.27 -16.85 1.70
C GLU A 234 -31.76 -16.05 0.48
N GLU A 235 -31.49 -14.74 0.45
CA GLU A 235 -31.79 -13.85 -0.70
C GLU A 235 -30.75 -14.03 -1.83
N THR A 236 -30.64 -15.24 -2.38
CA THR A 236 -29.61 -15.62 -3.38
C THR A 236 -29.83 -14.98 -4.76
N LYS A 237 -31.05 -14.50 -5.05
CA LYS A 237 -31.41 -13.87 -6.34
C LYS A 237 -31.28 -12.34 -6.35
N SER A 238 -30.88 -11.71 -5.25
CA SER A 238 -30.70 -10.25 -5.21
C SER A 238 -29.51 -9.81 -6.06
N GLY A 239 -29.51 -8.57 -6.54
CA GLY A 239 -28.30 -7.96 -7.09
C GLY A 239 -27.24 -7.80 -6.01
N VAL A 240 -25.97 -8.00 -6.39
CA VAL A 240 -24.83 -7.83 -5.49
C VAL A 240 -23.75 -7.06 -6.21
N LEU A 241 -23.29 -5.97 -5.61
CA LEU A 241 -22.08 -5.24 -6.00
C LEU A 241 -21.06 -5.37 -4.88
N ILE A 242 -19.79 -5.56 -5.23
CA ILE A 242 -18.70 -5.58 -4.25
C ILE A 242 -17.58 -4.66 -4.68
N THR A 243 -17.00 -3.92 -3.73
CA THR A 243 -15.92 -2.97 -3.98
C THR A 243 -14.78 -3.16 -2.99
N THR A 244 -13.54 -2.96 -3.46
CA THR A 244 -12.31 -3.11 -2.67
C THR A 244 -11.17 -2.32 -3.32
N PHE A 245 -9.99 -2.31 -2.71
CA PHE A 245 -8.79 -1.69 -3.27
C PHE A 245 -8.33 -2.43 -4.54
N SER A 246 -8.03 -1.70 -5.61
CA SER A 246 -7.55 -2.32 -6.87
C SER A 246 -6.18 -2.96 -6.77
N SER A 247 -5.36 -2.51 -5.82
CA SER A 247 -4.06 -3.09 -5.50
C SER A 247 -4.15 -4.42 -4.74
N HIS A 248 -5.29 -4.71 -4.11
CA HIS A 248 -5.43 -5.86 -3.21
C HIS A 248 -5.79 -7.13 -3.97
N ILE A 249 -4.82 -7.64 -4.74
CA ILE A 249 -4.98 -8.79 -5.65
C ILE A 249 -5.49 -10.04 -4.91
N ALA A 250 -5.00 -10.30 -3.69
CA ALA A 250 -5.47 -11.41 -2.85
C ALA A 250 -6.98 -11.32 -2.60
N ARG A 251 -7.49 -10.13 -2.25
CA ARG A 251 -8.91 -9.89 -2.03
C ARG A 251 -9.72 -10.05 -3.31
N ILE A 252 -9.22 -9.53 -4.43
CA ILE A 252 -9.89 -9.67 -5.73
C ILE A 252 -10.01 -11.16 -6.11
N LYS A 253 -8.98 -11.96 -5.86
CA LYS A 253 -9.00 -13.42 -6.10
C LYS A 253 -10.05 -14.11 -5.23
N ILE A 254 -10.07 -13.83 -3.93
CA ILE A 254 -11.08 -14.34 -2.99
C ILE A 254 -12.50 -14.05 -3.50
N ILE A 255 -12.77 -12.81 -3.91
CA ILE A 255 -14.08 -12.39 -4.38
C ILE A 255 -14.43 -13.09 -5.70
N ALA A 256 -13.49 -13.19 -6.64
CA ALA A 256 -13.70 -13.84 -7.92
C ALA A 256 -14.01 -15.34 -7.76
N ASP A 257 -13.31 -16.03 -6.85
CA ASP A 257 -13.59 -17.44 -6.54
C ASP A 257 -14.96 -17.62 -5.91
N ALA A 258 -15.31 -16.77 -4.93
CA ALA A 258 -16.62 -16.80 -4.30
C ALA A 258 -17.75 -16.57 -5.32
N ALA A 259 -17.53 -15.72 -6.33
CA ALA A 259 -18.50 -15.54 -7.42
C ALA A 259 -18.78 -16.86 -8.18
N ILE A 260 -17.74 -17.62 -8.49
CA ILE A 260 -17.88 -18.92 -9.17
C ILE A 260 -18.68 -19.89 -8.30
N GLU A 261 -18.39 -19.93 -7.00
CA GLU A 261 -19.14 -20.76 -6.04
C GLU A 261 -20.62 -20.36 -5.92
N MET A 262 -20.93 -19.06 -6.07
CA MET A 262 -22.31 -18.57 -6.14
C MET A 262 -23.02 -18.93 -7.46
N GLY A 263 -22.32 -19.51 -8.44
CA GLY A 263 -22.83 -19.69 -9.80
C GLY A 263 -22.96 -18.37 -10.58
N ARG A 264 -22.21 -17.34 -10.17
CA ARG A 264 -22.22 -16.01 -10.79
C ARG A 264 -20.94 -15.76 -11.56
N ARG A 265 -21.04 -15.03 -12.67
CA ARG A 265 -19.86 -14.61 -13.43
C ARG A 265 -19.21 -13.39 -12.78
N PRO A 266 -17.94 -13.45 -12.34
CA PRO A 266 -17.26 -12.28 -11.79
C PRO A 266 -16.86 -11.29 -12.90
N LEU A 267 -17.00 -9.98 -12.61
CA LEU A 267 -16.66 -8.90 -13.54
C LEU A 267 -15.84 -7.81 -12.84
N LEU A 268 -14.55 -7.67 -13.17
CA LEU A 268 -13.73 -6.54 -12.71
C LEU A 268 -14.01 -5.29 -13.53
N LEU A 269 -14.53 -4.24 -12.88
CA LEU A 269 -14.93 -3.00 -13.55
C LEU A 269 -14.12 -1.81 -13.00
N GLY A 270 -13.35 -1.19 -13.88
CA GLY A 270 -12.59 0.02 -13.60
C GLY A 270 -11.17 -0.05 -14.15
N ARG A 271 -10.63 1.12 -14.51
CA ARG A 271 -9.29 1.23 -15.10
C ARG A 271 -8.20 0.67 -14.19
N SER A 272 -8.21 1.06 -12.92
CA SER A 272 -7.23 0.57 -11.93
C SER A 272 -7.40 -0.93 -11.67
N MET A 273 -8.63 -1.41 -11.44
CA MET A 273 -8.92 -2.84 -11.28
C MET A 273 -8.34 -3.70 -12.40
N LYS A 274 -8.58 -3.30 -13.66
CA LYS A 274 -8.01 -3.98 -14.83
C LYS A 274 -6.49 -3.87 -14.86
N ALA A 275 -5.93 -2.69 -14.61
CA ALA A 275 -4.49 -2.44 -14.73
C ALA A 275 -3.65 -3.24 -13.73
N TYR A 276 -4.06 -3.30 -12.46
CA TYR A 276 -3.37 -4.07 -11.42
C TYR A 276 -3.55 -5.58 -11.64
N SER A 277 -4.79 -6.04 -11.82
CA SER A 277 -5.10 -7.46 -11.97
C SER A 277 -4.48 -8.09 -13.21
N MET A 278 -4.49 -7.38 -14.36
CA MET A 278 -3.82 -7.87 -15.57
C MET A 278 -2.30 -7.96 -15.41
N SER A 279 -1.67 -7.02 -14.70
CA SER A 279 -0.23 -7.10 -14.44
C SER A 279 0.08 -8.29 -13.55
N ALA A 280 -0.67 -8.48 -12.46
CA ALA A 280 -0.48 -9.60 -11.55
C ALA A 280 -0.66 -10.94 -12.27
N GLN A 281 -1.71 -11.07 -13.10
CA GLN A 281 -1.96 -12.29 -13.88
C GLN A 281 -0.90 -12.54 -14.95
N ARG A 282 -0.50 -11.52 -15.74
CA ARG A 282 0.53 -11.65 -16.77
C ARG A 282 1.88 -12.07 -16.19
N MET A 283 2.19 -11.58 -15.00
CA MET A 283 3.40 -11.90 -14.26
C MET A 283 3.27 -13.17 -13.40
N ARG A 284 2.12 -13.87 -13.47
CA ARG A 284 1.83 -15.14 -12.78
C ARG A 284 1.85 -15.06 -11.25
N TYR A 285 1.57 -13.90 -10.68
CA TYR A 285 1.35 -13.76 -9.22
C TYR A 285 -0.01 -14.28 -8.77
N VAL A 286 -0.97 -14.37 -9.69
CA VAL A 286 -2.33 -14.83 -9.43
C VAL A 286 -2.87 -15.53 -10.66
N ASP A 287 -3.61 -16.60 -10.45
CA ASP A 287 -4.37 -17.28 -11.50
C ASP A 287 -5.85 -17.03 -11.24
N PHE A 288 -6.52 -16.22 -12.06
CA PHE A 288 -7.93 -15.91 -11.87
C PHE A 288 -8.83 -16.93 -12.59
N PRO A 289 -10.09 -17.13 -12.14
CA PRO A 289 -11.05 -17.97 -12.86
C PRO A 289 -11.19 -17.57 -14.33
N ALA A 290 -11.32 -18.55 -15.22
CA ALA A 290 -11.39 -18.33 -16.67
C ALA A 290 -12.61 -17.47 -17.10
N GLU A 291 -13.67 -17.49 -16.29
CA GLU A 291 -14.92 -16.77 -16.51
C GLU A 291 -14.80 -15.26 -16.20
N LEU A 292 -13.74 -14.85 -15.48
CA LEU A 292 -13.52 -13.47 -15.03
C LEU A 292 -13.42 -12.51 -16.21
N GLY A 293 -14.38 -11.59 -16.30
CA GLY A 293 -14.32 -10.49 -17.26
C GLY A 293 -13.60 -9.27 -16.69
N MET A 294 -12.69 -8.64 -17.44
CA MET A 294 -11.98 -7.43 -17.01
C MET A 294 -12.20 -6.24 -17.96
N PHE A 295 -12.84 -5.18 -17.48
CA PHE A 295 -13.25 -4.01 -18.28
C PHE A 295 -12.77 -2.71 -17.63
N GLY A 296 -12.05 -1.88 -18.39
CA GLY A 296 -11.36 -0.71 -17.83
C GLY A 296 -11.71 0.63 -18.49
N ASP A 297 -12.10 0.63 -19.75
CA ASP A 297 -12.56 1.84 -20.44
C ASP A 297 -14.06 2.04 -20.22
N ARG A 298 -14.50 3.31 -20.24
CA ARG A 298 -15.88 3.69 -19.91
C ARG A 298 -16.91 3.00 -20.79
N LYS A 299 -16.66 2.90 -22.10
CA LYS A 299 -17.62 2.34 -23.06
C LYS A 299 -17.81 0.84 -22.84
N SER A 300 -16.73 0.09 -22.60
CA SER A 300 -16.83 -1.35 -22.31
C SER A 300 -17.50 -1.63 -20.97
N VAL A 301 -17.21 -0.82 -19.94
CA VAL A 301 -17.90 -0.90 -18.65
C VAL A 301 -19.40 -0.62 -18.79
N ASP A 302 -19.78 0.49 -19.44
CA ASP A 302 -21.20 0.82 -19.59
C ASP A 302 -21.94 -0.26 -20.43
N LYS A 303 -21.29 -0.83 -21.45
CA LYS A 303 -21.83 -1.96 -22.22
C LYS A 303 -22.03 -3.21 -21.36
N ILE A 304 -21.09 -3.55 -20.47
CA ILE A 304 -21.22 -4.75 -19.65
C ILE A 304 -22.26 -4.55 -18.55
N LEU A 305 -22.36 -3.36 -17.96
CA LEU A 305 -23.40 -3.02 -17.00
C LEU A 305 -24.80 -3.09 -17.63
N ASN A 306 -24.96 -2.61 -18.87
CA ASN A 306 -26.20 -2.81 -19.65
C ASN A 306 -26.56 -4.30 -19.79
N ARG A 307 -25.57 -5.14 -20.10
CA ARG A 307 -25.79 -6.59 -20.20
C ARG A 307 -26.20 -7.20 -18.87
N VAL A 308 -25.56 -6.81 -17.76
CA VAL A 308 -25.93 -7.28 -16.42
C VAL A 308 -27.40 -6.96 -16.12
N MET A 309 -27.87 -5.76 -16.47
CA MET A 309 -29.28 -5.40 -16.29
C MET A 309 -30.23 -6.20 -17.19
N ALA A 310 -29.85 -6.45 -18.45
CA ALA A 310 -30.69 -7.18 -19.41
C ALA A 310 -30.77 -8.69 -19.11
N ASP A 311 -29.66 -9.29 -18.69
CA ASP A 311 -29.55 -10.73 -18.47
C ASP A 311 -30.02 -11.14 -17.06
N GLY A 312 -30.02 -10.21 -16.10
CA GLY A 312 -30.36 -10.43 -14.69
C GLY A 312 -29.14 -10.27 -13.78
N LYS A 313 -29.28 -9.45 -12.71
CA LYS A 313 -28.20 -9.15 -11.75
C LYS A 313 -27.73 -10.39 -10.98
N ASP A 314 -28.62 -11.37 -10.80
CA ASP A 314 -28.37 -12.63 -10.10
C ASP A 314 -27.36 -13.55 -10.80
N LYS A 315 -27.05 -13.29 -12.08
CA LYS A 315 -26.07 -14.05 -12.86
C LYS A 315 -24.64 -13.52 -12.78
N TYR A 316 -24.44 -12.34 -12.19
CA TYR A 316 -23.15 -11.64 -12.18
C TYR A 316 -22.75 -11.17 -10.79
N LEU A 317 -21.44 -11.06 -10.58
CA LEU A 317 -20.87 -10.33 -9.45
C LEU A 317 -19.94 -9.23 -9.97
N PRO A 318 -20.43 -7.99 -10.14
CA PRO A 318 -19.57 -6.85 -10.44
C PRO A 318 -18.69 -6.49 -9.25
N ILE A 319 -17.38 -6.51 -9.50
CA ILE A 319 -16.31 -6.12 -8.59
C ILE A 319 -15.80 -4.76 -9.08
N VAL A 320 -16.16 -3.69 -8.38
CA VAL A 320 -16.06 -2.31 -8.89
C VAL A 320 -15.09 -1.45 -8.09
N THR A 321 -14.49 -0.44 -8.72
CA THR A 321 -13.77 0.63 -7.99
C THR A 321 -14.76 1.57 -7.29
N GLY A 322 -14.27 2.34 -6.31
CA GLY A 322 -15.05 3.41 -5.65
C GLY A 322 -15.35 3.17 -4.18
N HIS A 323 -14.56 2.34 -3.49
CA HIS A 323 -14.81 1.99 -2.09
C HIS A 323 -14.53 3.15 -1.11
N GLN A 324 -13.85 4.23 -1.52
CA GLN A 324 -13.75 5.47 -0.72
C GLN A 324 -14.71 6.56 -1.25
N GLY A 325 -15.56 6.22 -2.21
CA GLY A 325 -16.42 7.17 -2.91
C GLY A 325 -15.66 8.10 -3.86
N GLU A 326 -14.53 7.65 -4.39
CA GLU A 326 -13.67 8.48 -5.25
C GLU A 326 -14.46 9.05 -6.45
N PRO A 327 -14.23 10.33 -6.82
CA PRO A 327 -14.86 10.91 -7.98
C PRO A 327 -14.59 10.08 -9.24
N ASN A 328 -15.62 9.89 -10.07
CA ASN A 328 -15.56 9.10 -11.32
C ASN A 328 -15.31 7.59 -11.18
N ALA A 329 -15.11 7.07 -9.97
CA ALA A 329 -15.06 5.62 -9.76
C ALA A 329 -16.41 4.96 -10.12
N ILE A 330 -16.37 3.66 -10.41
CA ILE A 330 -17.54 2.97 -10.96
C ILE A 330 -18.71 2.98 -9.97
N LEU A 331 -18.47 2.69 -8.68
CA LEU A 331 -19.52 2.73 -7.66
C LEU A 331 -20.13 4.13 -7.49
N THR A 332 -19.31 5.18 -7.47
CA THR A 332 -19.77 6.57 -7.40
C THR A 332 -20.63 6.94 -8.61
N ARG A 333 -20.28 6.46 -9.81
CA ARG A 333 -21.10 6.68 -11.01
C ARG A 333 -22.42 5.91 -10.95
N ILE A 334 -22.43 4.69 -10.42
CA ILE A 334 -23.64 3.89 -10.19
C ILE A 334 -24.55 4.60 -9.17
N SER A 335 -23.99 5.07 -8.04
CA SER A 335 -24.75 5.79 -7.01
C SER A 335 -25.37 7.07 -7.56
N ASN A 336 -24.68 7.77 -8.47
CA ASN A 336 -25.19 8.96 -9.18
C ASN A 336 -26.16 8.66 -10.33
N GLY A 337 -26.41 7.39 -10.69
CA GLY A 337 -27.24 7.04 -11.85
C GLY A 337 -26.60 7.40 -13.20
N SER A 338 -25.28 7.58 -13.23
CA SER A 338 -24.49 7.93 -14.43
C SER A 338 -23.92 6.70 -15.16
N THR A 339 -24.55 5.55 -14.94
CA THR A 339 -24.26 4.25 -15.56
C THR A 339 -25.56 3.56 -15.89
N PRO A 340 -25.57 2.59 -16.82
CA PRO A 340 -26.77 1.83 -17.09
C PRO A 340 -27.22 0.87 -15.97
N TYR A 341 -26.33 0.55 -15.02
CA TYR A 341 -26.71 -0.24 -13.85
C TYR A 341 -27.59 0.59 -12.91
N THR A 342 -28.80 0.10 -12.64
CA THR A 342 -29.73 0.73 -11.71
C THR A 342 -29.81 -0.11 -10.44
N VAL A 343 -29.54 0.51 -9.29
CA VAL A 343 -29.70 -0.09 -7.97
C VAL A 343 -31.19 -0.10 -7.63
N GLU A 344 -31.68 -1.23 -7.15
CA GLU A 344 -33.07 -1.47 -6.76
C GLU A 344 -33.16 -1.88 -5.29
N ASP A 345 -34.39 -1.86 -4.76
CA ASP A 345 -34.65 -2.28 -3.38
C ASP A 345 -34.21 -3.73 -3.13
N GLY A 346 -33.46 -3.93 -2.05
CA GLY A 346 -32.89 -5.24 -1.68
C GLY A 346 -31.54 -5.57 -2.32
N ASP A 347 -31.05 -4.77 -3.29
CA ASP A 347 -29.68 -4.96 -3.81
C ASP A 347 -28.64 -4.79 -2.70
N LYS A 348 -27.60 -5.63 -2.71
CA LYS A 348 -26.54 -5.62 -1.70
C LYS A 348 -25.32 -4.90 -2.26
N VAL A 349 -24.78 -3.95 -1.50
CA VAL A 349 -23.50 -3.30 -1.80
C VAL A 349 -22.52 -3.60 -0.69
N ILE A 350 -21.47 -4.35 -1.04
CA ILE A 350 -20.47 -4.87 -0.10
C ILE A 350 -19.19 -4.06 -0.24
N PHE A 351 -18.77 -3.43 0.86
CA PHE A 351 -17.48 -2.76 0.96
C PHE A 351 -16.48 -3.69 1.63
N SER A 352 -15.66 -4.32 0.80
CA SER A 352 -14.54 -5.16 1.25
C SER A 352 -13.28 -4.32 1.47
N ALA A 353 -13.46 -3.23 2.20
CA ALA A 353 -12.44 -2.25 2.57
C ALA A 353 -12.96 -1.43 3.76
N ASN A 354 -12.04 -0.92 4.58
CA ASN A 354 -12.36 0.12 5.56
C ASN A 354 -12.42 1.50 4.90
N THR A 355 -13.12 2.44 5.52
CA THR A 355 -13.01 3.86 5.18
C THR A 355 -11.70 4.42 5.74
N ILE A 356 -10.91 5.09 4.89
CA ILE A 356 -9.67 5.74 5.34
C ILE A 356 -10.06 6.92 6.25
N PRO A 357 -9.47 7.05 7.46
CA PRO A 357 -9.91 7.99 8.47
C PRO A 357 -9.42 9.42 8.19
N ASN A 358 -9.79 9.99 7.04
CA ASN A 358 -9.60 11.39 6.72
C ASN A 358 -10.91 12.04 6.25
N PRO A 359 -11.12 13.35 6.49
CA PRO A 359 -12.40 13.99 6.19
C PRO A 359 -12.84 13.86 4.71
N PRO A 360 -11.98 14.02 3.70
CA PRO A 360 -12.39 13.85 2.30
C PRO A 360 -12.94 12.45 1.98
N ASN A 361 -12.27 11.39 2.41
CA ASN A 361 -12.71 10.02 2.16
C ASN A 361 -13.98 9.69 2.95
N ILE A 362 -14.10 10.16 4.20
CA ILE A 362 -15.32 9.98 5.01
C ILE A 362 -16.52 10.67 4.33
N ALA A 363 -16.36 11.91 3.87
CA ALA A 363 -17.41 12.67 3.20
C ALA A 363 -17.84 12.02 1.87
N ASN A 364 -16.86 11.63 1.05
CA ASN A 364 -17.10 10.95 -0.23
C ASN A 364 -17.81 9.61 -0.03
N ARG A 365 -17.35 8.80 0.94
CA ARG A 365 -17.94 7.52 1.29
C ARG A 365 -19.38 7.69 1.77
N TYR A 366 -19.62 8.61 2.70
CA TYR A 366 -20.95 8.93 3.21
C TYR A 366 -21.92 9.33 2.08
N ALA A 367 -21.47 10.18 1.15
CA ALA A 367 -22.30 10.61 0.03
C ALA A 367 -22.67 9.45 -0.91
N VAL A 368 -21.75 8.50 -1.15
CA VAL A 368 -22.03 7.30 -1.96
C VAL A 368 -23.00 6.37 -1.24
N GLU A 369 -22.75 6.06 0.03
CA GLU A 369 -23.64 5.20 0.83
C GLU A 369 -25.06 5.76 0.93
N THR A 370 -25.19 7.05 1.23
CA THR A 370 -26.49 7.73 1.32
C THR A 370 -27.27 7.59 0.01
N LYS A 371 -26.63 7.86 -1.13
CA LYS A 371 -27.28 7.74 -2.45
C LYS A 371 -27.68 6.31 -2.80
N LEU A 372 -26.89 5.32 -2.39
CA LEU A 372 -27.20 3.90 -2.60
C LEU A 372 -28.38 3.47 -1.72
N GLN A 373 -28.38 3.86 -0.44
CA GLN A 373 -29.47 3.58 0.50
C GLN A 373 -30.78 4.26 0.08
N MET A 374 -30.74 5.49 -0.43
CA MET A 374 -31.91 6.17 -1.01
C MET A 374 -32.53 5.42 -2.20
N LYS A 375 -31.78 4.52 -2.85
CA LYS A 375 -32.24 3.65 -3.93
C LYS A 375 -32.63 2.25 -3.44
N GLY A 376 -32.63 2.01 -2.13
CA GLY A 376 -33.00 0.73 -1.50
C GLY A 376 -31.85 -0.26 -1.32
N ALA A 377 -30.59 0.16 -1.50
CA ALA A 377 -29.45 -0.72 -1.29
C ALA A 377 -29.23 -1.06 0.19
N ARG A 378 -28.89 -2.32 0.45
CA ARG A 378 -28.41 -2.82 1.73
C ARG A 378 -26.88 -2.78 1.76
N ILE A 379 -26.33 -2.01 2.70
CA ILE A 379 -24.87 -1.80 2.80
C ILE A 379 -24.27 -2.81 3.76
N TYR A 380 -23.26 -3.54 3.30
CA TYR A 380 -22.39 -4.39 4.12
C TYR A 380 -21.04 -3.72 4.19
N ASP A 381 -20.70 -3.12 5.33
CA ASP A 381 -19.46 -2.38 5.50
C ASP A 381 -18.37 -3.21 6.21
N ASN A 382 -17.12 -2.82 5.99
CA ASN A 382 -15.93 -3.31 6.67
C ASN A 382 -15.77 -4.84 6.61
N VAL A 383 -16.10 -5.44 5.46
CA VAL A 383 -15.82 -6.86 5.17
C VAL A 383 -14.33 -7.02 4.85
N HIS A 384 -13.49 -6.74 5.84
CA HIS A 384 -12.07 -6.42 5.65
C HIS A 384 -11.25 -6.71 6.91
N VAL A 385 -9.96 -7.01 6.71
CA VAL A 385 -8.92 -7.03 7.73
C VAL A 385 -7.77 -6.15 7.27
N SER A 386 -7.08 -5.50 8.21
CA SER A 386 -6.01 -4.55 7.89
C SER A 386 -4.78 -5.23 7.26
N GLY A 387 -4.06 -4.46 6.44
CA GLY A 387 -2.75 -4.83 5.90
C GLY A 387 -1.57 -4.44 6.79
N HIS A 388 -1.78 -3.67 7.85
CA HIS A 388 -0.73 -3.14 8.74
C HIS A 388 -0.62 -3.94 10.04
N ALA A 389 0.58 -3.97 10.63
CA ALA A 389 0.89 -4.66 11.86
C ALA A 389 0.21 -4.01 13.08
N SER A 390 -0.36 -4.82 13.97
CA SER A 390 -0.93 -4.35 15.23
C SER A 390 0.10 -4.43 16.35
N LYS A 391 -0.24 -3.97 17.56
CA LYS A 391 0.67 -3.88 18.71
C LYS A 391 1.52 -5.14 18.96
N GLU A 392 0.89 -6.31 18.95
CA GLU A 392 1.58 -7.57 19.25
C GLU A 392 2.44 -8.07 18.07
N ASP A 393 2.11 -7.68 16.84
CA ASP A 393 2.98 -7.98 15.69
C ASP A 393 4.28 -7.15 15.78
N HIS A 394 4.19 -5.89 16.20
CA HIS A 394 5.36 -5.05 16.46
C HIS A 394 6.17 -5.55 17.66
N TRP A 395 5.51 -5.96 18.75
CA TRP A 395 6.19 -6.57 19.90
C TRP A 395 6.99 -7.81 19.48
N GLU A 396 6.38 -8.71 18.69
CA GLU A 396 7.07 -9.89 18.18
C GLU A 396 8.23 -9.53 17.26
N LEU A 397 8.05 -8.55 16.35
CA LEU A 397 9.11 -8.10 15.45
C LEU A 397 10.29 -7.52 16.23
N LEU A 398 10.05 -6.63 17.20
CA LEU A 398 11.09 -6.06 18.07
C LEU A 398 11.90 -7.17 18.75
N ARG A 399 11.24 -8.19 19.29
CA ARG A 399 11.92 -9.32 19.93
C ARG A 399 12.66 -10.24 18.95
N MET A 400 12.18 -10.39 17.72
CA MET A 400 12.83 -11.20 16.69
C MET A 400 14.07 -10.53 16.11
N ILE A 401 14.04 -9.21 15.94
CA ILE A 401 15.11 -8.43 15.32
C ILE A 401 16.13 -7.96 16.36
N ASN A 402 15.65 -7.55 17.54
CA ASN A 402 16.47 -6.98 18.63
C ASN A 402 17.42 -5.87 18.13
N PRO A 403 16.92 -4.83 17.43
CA PRO A 403 17.77 -3.76 16.90
C PRO A 403 18.38 -2.91 18.02
N ARG A 404 19.54 -2.28 17.80
CA ARG A 404 20.12 -1.33 18.77
C ARG A 404 19.29 -0.05 18.89
N HIS A 405 18.83 0.46 17.75
CA HIS A 405 17.98 1.65 17.67
C HIS A 405 16.68 1.38 16.92
N VAL A 406 15.60 2.03 17.35
CA VAL A 406 14.28 1.94 16.72
C VAL A 406 13.82 3.34 16.32
N ILE A 407 13.36 3.48 15.07
CA ILE A 407 12.85 4.74 14.52
C ILE A 407 11.46 4.51 13.95
N PRO A 408 10.39 4.85 14.69
CA PRO A 408 9.03 4.78 14.18
C PRO A 408 8.79 5.78 13.05
N THR A 409 8.03 5.37 12.03
CA THR A 409 7.63 6.19 10.88
C THR A 409 6.23 5.79 10.39
N HIS A 410 5.83 6.24 9.20
CA HIS A 410 4.54 6.01 8.55
C HIS A 410 3.34 6.29 9.48
N GLY A 411 3.34 7.48 10.08
CA GLY A 411 2.37 7.84 11.11
C GLY A 411 2.48 9.29 11.56
N ASN A 412 1.42 9.78 12.19
CA ASN A 412 1.44 11.06 12.88
C ASN A 412 2.18 10.94 14.24
N LEU A 413 2.31 12.06 14.95
CA LEU A 413 3.01 12.07 16.25
C LEU A 413 2.36 11.13 17.28
N GLU A 414 1.04 10.97 17.26
CA GLU A 414 0.33 10.07 18.18
C GLU A 414 0.71 8.61 17.91
N MET A 415 0.76 8.22 16.63
CA MET A 415 1.15 6.88 16.20
C MET A 415 2.63 6.60 16.53
N THR A 416 3.54 7.51 16.18
CA THR A 416 4.98 7.31 16.44
C THR A 416 5.27 7.32 17.94
N SER A 417 4.62 8.17 18.73
CA SER A 417 4.73 8.17 20.19
C SER A 417 4.20 6.88 20.82
N ALA A 418 3.05 6.38 20.35
CA ALA A 418 2.51 5.11 20.81
C ALA A 418 3.42 3.92 20.48
N TYR A 419 4.18 3.99 19.38
CA TYR A 419 5.24 3.03 19.11
C TYR A 419 6.40 3.18 20.11
N GLY A 420 6.82 4.40 20.41
CA GLY A 420 7.82 4.68 21.46
C GLY A 420 7.44 4.01 22.79
N GLU A 421 6.19 4.21 23.25
CA GLU A 421 5.67 3.58 24.47
C GLU A 421 5.67 2.05 24.41
N LEU A 422 5.42 1.46 23.23
CA LEU A 422 5.54 0.02 23.03
C LEU A 422 7.00 -0.44 23.15
N ALA A 423 7.93 0.27 22.51
CA ALA A 423 9.34 -0.04 22.55
C ALA A 423 9.91 0.08 23.97
N GLU A 424 9.50 1.07 24.76
CA GLU A 424 9.91 1.21 26.17
C GLU A 424 9.52 -0.01 27.01
N LYS A 425 8.34 -0.60 26.75
CA LYS A 425 7.92 -1.85 27.41
C LYS A 425 8.76 -3.07 27.03
N VAL A 426 9.51 -3.01 25.92
CA VAL A 426 10.45 -4.04 25.47
C VAL A 426 11.88 -3.74 25.96
N GLY A 427 12.12 -2.60 26.60
CA GLY A 427 13.41 -2.22 27.19
C GLY A 427 14.18 -1.14 26.43
N TYR A 428 13.58 -0.51 25.42
CA TYR A 428 14.17 0.66 24.75
C TYR A 428 13.98 1.92 25.62
N VAL A 429 14.77 2.96 25.35
CA VAL A 429 14.74 4.23 26.11
C VAL A 429 14.60 5.37 25.12
N LEU A 430 13.57 6.19 25.30
CA LEU A 430 13.29 7.33 24.43
C LEU A 430 14.45 8.34 24.45
N GLY A 431 14.94 8.71 23.27
CA GLY A 431 16.08 9.61 23.08
C GLY A 431 17.45 8.96 23.16
N ASP A 432 17.51 7.65 23.43
CA ASP A 432 18.75 6.86 23.47
C ASP A 432 18.69 5.70 22.45
N THR A 433 17.76 4.77 22.64
CA THR A 433 17.58 3.59 21.77
C THR A 433 16.27 3.58 21.00
N VAL A 434 15.31 4.45 21.33
CA VAL A 434 14.16 4.74 20.45
C VAL A 434 14.06 6.23 20.14
N HIS A 435 13.87 6.56 18.87
CA HIS A 435 13.99 7.91 18.34
C HIS A 435 12.74 8.33 17.57
N ILE A 436 12.05 9.35 18.07
CA ILE A 436 10.89 9.95 17.38
C ILE A 436 11.40 11.10 16.51
N LEU A 437 11.44 10.87 15.20
CA LEU A 437 11.86 11.87 14.23
C LEU A 437 10.66 12.63 13.65
N ARG A 438 10.93 13.83 13.13
CA ARG A 438 10.02 14.67 12.35
C ARG A 438 10.56 14.81 10.93
N ASN A 439 9.68 15.10 9.98
CA ASN A 439 10.12 15.40 8.62
C ASN A 439 11.15 16.56 8.64
N GLY A 440 12.25 16.40 7.89
CA GLY A 440 13.37 17.34 7.85
C GLY A 440 14.52 17.03 8.80
N GLN A 441 14.38 16.07 9.72
CA GLN A 441 15.42 15.75 10.71
C GLN A 441 16.39 14.66 10.24
N GLU A 442 17.64 14.77 10.68
CA GLU A 442 18.66 13.75 10.56
C GLU A 442 19.10 13.26 11.93
N LEU A 443 19.06 11.94 12.14
CA LEU A 443 19.63 11.26 13.30
C LEU A 443 20.97 10.65 12.89
N THR A 444 22.04 10.95 13.62
CA THR A 444 23.33 10.28 13.44
C THR A 444 23.50 9.20 14.50
N LEU A 445 23.77 7.97 14.06
CA LEU A 445 24.09 6.81 14.86
C LEU A 445 25.60 6.55 14.77
N GLU A 446 26.22 6.36 15.93
CA GLU A 446 27.66 6.09 16.08
C GLU A 446 27.96 4.60 16.23
#